data_AF-A0AAD6ZV31-F1
#
_entry.id   AF-A0AAD6ZV31-F1
#
_cell.length_a   1.000
_cell.length_b   1.000
_cell.length_c   1.000
_cell.angle_alpha   90.00
_cell.angle_beta   90.00
_cell.angle_gamma   90.00
#
_symmetry.space_group_name_H-M   'P 1'
#
loop_
_entity.id
_entity.type
_entity.pdbx_description
1 polymer ?
#
loop_
_entity_poly.entity_id
_entity_poly.type
_entity_poly.pdbx_seq_one_letter_code
_entity_poly.pdbx_strand_id
1 'polypeptide(L)'
;VNSVHFMVSHISHLNPILIVFLKATLPAWKHFSAEFSTNGIIHSLTLMEKLSMFIPPTNDTNESLLGGWQMCACMHSATTVAHFSAWESYHHNDMEAFLDAKLN
;
A
#
# COMPACT_ATOMS: atom_id res chain seq x y z
N VAL A 1 16.63 -0.66 17.91
CA VAL A 1 17.73 -1.66 18.07
C VAL A 1 17.79 -2.18 19.50
N ASN A 2 17.98 -1.33 20.51
CA ASN A 2 18.06 -1.76 21.93
C ASN A 2 16.82 -2.48 22.46
N SER A 3 15.62 -2.06 22.08
CA SER A 3 14.35 -2.68 22.49
C SER A 3 14.17 -4.10 21.93
N VAL A 4 14.65 -4.35 20.71
CA VAL A 4 14.64 -5.69 20.10
C VAL A 4 15.60 -6.61 20.85
N HIS A 5 16.82 -6.15 21.14
CA HIS A 5 17.79 -6.92 21.94
C HIS A 5 17.31 -7.21 23.36
N PHE A 6 16.56 -6.30 23.98
CA PHE A 6 15.92 -6.53 25.28
C PHE A 6 14.81 -7.59 25.21
N MET A 7 14.02 -7.61 24.14
CA MET A 7 12.98 -8.63 23.95
C MET A 7 13.55 -10.01 23.61
N VAL A 8 14.72 -10.08 22.97
CA VAL A 8 15.41 -11.34 22.63
C VAL A 8 15.62 -12.20 23.89
N SER A 9 15.94 -11.61 25.04
CA SER A 9 16.12 -12.35 26.29
C SER A 9 14.81 -12.87 26.91
N HIS A 10 13.66 -12.38 26.45
CA HIS A 10 12.34 -12.72 27.00
C HIS A 10 11.52 -13.61 26.04
N ILE A 11 11.92 -13.73 24.77
CA ILE A 11 11.26 -14.58 23.78
C ILE A 11 12.11 -15.82 23.56
N SER A 12 11.87 -16.83 24.38
CA SER A 12 12.34 -18.19 24.10
C SER A 12 11.89 -18.55 22.69
N HIS A 13 12.83 -18.96 21.83
CA HIS A 13 12.60 -19.32 20.41
C HIS A 13 12.48 -18.15 19.41
N LEU A 14 12.90 -16.94 19.74
CA LEU A 14 12.92 -15.83 18.76
C LEU A 14 13.66 -16.19 17.46
N ASN A 15 14.84 -16.80 17.56
CA ASN A 15 15.63 -17.21 16.40
C ASN A 15 14.88 -18.16 15.45
N PRO A 16 14.38 -19.33 15.90
CA PRO A 16 13.63 -20.21 15.02
C PRO A 16 12.33 -19.58 14.50
N ILE A 17 11.62 -18.76 15.29
CA ILE A 17 10.42 -18.03 14.82
C ILE A 17 10.77 -17.04 13.70
N LEU A 18 11.83 -16.25 13.88
CA LEU A 18 12.29 -15.29 12.89
C LEU A 18 12.70 -16.00 11.59
N ILE A 19 13.39 -17.13 11.68
CA ILE A 19 13.76 -17.92 10.51
C ILE A 19 12.52 -18.44 9.76
N VAL A 20 11.52 -18.94 10.48
CA VAL A 20 10.27 -19.40 9.87
C VAL A 20 9.54 -18.24 9.20
N PHE A 21 9.42 -17.09 9.88
CA PHE A 21 8.83 -15.88 9.32
C PHE A 21 9.53 -15.45 8.03
N LEU A 22 10.86 -15.30 8.04
CA LEU A 22 11.64 -14.87 6.87
C LEU A 22 11.54 -15.87 5.71
N LYS A 23 11.48 -17.17 5.99
CA LYS A 23 11.25 -18.19 4.96
C LYS A 23 9.86 -18.08 4.35
N ALA A 24 8.85 -17.84 5.17
CA ALA A 24 7.47 -17.71 4.72
C ALA A 24 7.25 -16.43 3.90
N THR A 25 7.91 -15.32 4.26
CA THR A 25 7.77 -14.04 3.55
C THR A 25 8.68 -13.92 2.31
N LEU A 26 9.70 -14.78 2.18
CA LEU A 26 10.66 -14.72 1.07
C LEU A 26 10.01 -14.68 -0.34
N PRO A 27 8.97 -15.47 -0.66
CA PRO A 27 8.32 -15.40 -1.97
C PRO A 27 7.66 -14.04 -2.21
N ALA A 28 6.93 -13.52 -1.22
CA ALA A 28 6.29 -12.20 -1.29
C ALA A 28 7.35 -11.10 -1.44
N TRP A 29 8.43 -11.18 -0.66
CA TRP A 29 9.55 -10.24 -0.76
C TRP A 29 10.19 -10.25 -2.15
N LYS A 30 10.39 -11.43 -2.76
CA LYS A 30 10.92 -11.54 -4.13
C LYS A 30 10.00 -10.92 -5.16
N HIS A 31 8.69 -11.15 -5.06
CA HIS A 31 7.72 -10.55 -5.98
C HIS A 31 7.71 -9.02 -5.86
N PHE A 32 7.54 -8.52 -4.64
CA PHE A 32 7.53 -7.10 -4.34
C PHE A 32 8.83 -6.41 -4.80
N SER A 33 10.00 -6.93 -4.42
CA SER A 33 11.28 -6.29 -4.77
C SER A 33 11.58 -6.31 -6.27
N ALA A 34 11.03 -7.27 -7.03
CA ALA A 34 11.19 -7.30 -8.48
C ALA A 34 10.48 -6.11 -9.16
N GLU A 35 9.35 -5.65 -8.63
CA GLU A 35 8.60 -4.50 -9.16
C GLU A 35 9.38 -3.19 -9.10
N PHE A 36 10.30 -3.06 -8.13
CA PHE A 36 11.15 -1.88 -7.92
C PHE A 36 12.54 -2.00 -8.59
N SER A 37 12.87 -3.14 -9.21
CA SER A 37 14.14 -3.31 -9.91
C SER A 37 14.26 -2.37 -11.11
N THR A 38 15.46 -2.18 -11.68
CA THR A 38 15.71 -1.22 -12.77
C THR A 38 14.90 -1.50 -14.05
N ASN A 39 14.27 -2.67 -14.19
CA ASN A 39 13.31 -2.99 -15.26
C ASN A 39 11.95 -3.43 -14.71
N GLY A 40 11.71 -3.19 -13.42
CA GLY A 40 10.48 -3.49 -12.75
C GLY A 40 9.36 -2.56 -13.19
N ILE A 41 8.11 -2.99 -12.97
CA ILE A 41 6.91 -2.28 -13.39
C ILE A 41 6.89 -0.86 -12.82
N ILE A 42 7.19 -0.69 -11.53
CA ILE A 42 7.19 0.61 -10.84
C ILE A 42 8.32 1.50 -11.34
N HIS A 43 9.50 0.92 -11.59
CA HIS A 43 10.62 1.67 -12.15
C HIS A 43 10.30 2.21 -13.55
N SER A 44 9.66 1.37 -14.37
CA SER A 44 9.31 1.63 -15.77
C SER A 44 8.17 2.63 -15.97
N LEU A 45 7.43 2.99 -14.90
CA LEU A 45 6.40 4.02 -14.98
C LEU A 45 7.01 5.36 -15.41
N THR A 46 6.34 6.02 -16.35
CA THR A 46 6.64 7.39 -16.76
C THR A 46 6.40 8.37 -15.62
N LEU A 47 6.96 9.58 -15.73
CA LEU A 47 6.72 10.64 -14.75
C LEU A 47 5.23 10.94 -14.59
N MET A 48 4.48 10.96 -15.69
CA MET A 48 3.03 11.22 -15.65
C MET A 48 2.26 10.10 -14.96
N GLU A 49 2.62 8.84 -15.21
CA GLU A 49 2.00 7.70 -14.51
C GLU A 49 2.31 7.72 -13.02
N LYS A 50 3.56 8.02 -12.63
CA LYS A 50 3.96 8.17 -11.22
C LYS A 50 3.20 9.29 -10.52
N LEU A 51 2.96 10.42 -11.20
CA LEU A 51 2.18 11.54 -10.67
C LEU A 51 0.67 11.23 -10.61
N SER A 52 0.16 10.38 -11.50
CA SER A 52 -1.24 9.96 -11.50
C SER A 52 -1.54 8.87 -10.47
N MET A 53 -0.51 8.18 -9.98
CA MET A 53 -0.64 7.07 -9.06
C MET A 53 -0.64 7.57 -7.62
N PHE A 54 -1.80 7.55 -6.96
CA PHE A 54 -1.89 7.76 -5.52
C PHE A 54 -1.62 6.45 -4.78
N ILE A 55 -0.43 6.33 -4.16
CA ILE A 55 -0.12 5.26 -3.22
C ILE A 55 0.22 5.91 -1.87
N PRO A 56 -0.55 5.63 -0.80
CA PRO A 56 -0.17 6.06 0.53
C PRO A 56 1.21 5.52 0.91
N PRO A 57 2.04 6.30 1.62
CA PRO A 57 3.39 5.87 1.99
C PRO A 57 3.40 4.70 2.99
N THR A 58 2.28 4.44 3.68
CA THR A 58 2.12 3.36 4.66
C THR A 58 1.49 2.13 4.03
N ASN A 59 2.17 0.98 4.13
CA ASN A 59 1.70 -0.30 3.61
C ASN A 59 0.30 -0.66 4.12
N ASP A 60 0.03 -0.47 5.42
CA ASP A 60 -1.28 -0.77 6.01
C ASP A 60 -2.41 0.05 5.36
N THR A 61 -2.14 1.32 5.04
CA THR A 61 -3.09 2.20 4.37
C THR A 61 -3.26 1.80 2.90
N ASN A 62 -2.17 1.43 2.22
CA ASN A 62 -2.21 0.93 0.85
C ASN A 62 -2.97 -0.41 0.73
N GLU A 63 -2.73 -1.33 1.66
CA GLU A 63 -3.45 -2.61 1.74
C GLU A 63 -4.93 -2.40 2.08
N SER A 64 -5.25 -1.45 2.96
CA SER A 64 -6.63 -1.08 3.26
C SER A 64 -7.35 -0.53 2.03
N LEU A 65 -6.69 0.32 1.22
CA LEU A 65 -7.24 0.81 -0.05
C LEU A 65 -7.40 -0.30 -1.09
N LEU A 66 -6.45 -1.23 -1.18
CA LEU A 66 -6.57 -2.38 -2.07
C LEU A 66 -7.75 -3.28 -1.67
N GLY A 67 -7.92 -3.52 -0.37
CA GLY A 67 -9.08 -4.24 0.16
C GLY A 67 -10.40 -3.51 -0.13
N GLY A 68 -10.42 -2.18 0.04
CA GLY A 68 -11.55 -1.33 -0.32
C GLY A 68 -11.92 -1.43 -1.80
N TRP A 69 -10.92 -1.37 -2.69
CA TRP A 69 -11.11 -1.57 -4.13
C TRP A 69 -11.68 -2.95 -4.43
N GLN A 70 -11.13 -4.01 -3.85
CA GLN A 70 -11.61 -5.38 -4.06
C GLN A 70 -13.08 -5.54 -3.64
N MET A 71 -13.46 -4.98 -2.49
CA MET A 71 -14.85 -4.96 -2.04
C MET A 71 -15.75 -4.15 -2.99
N CYS A 72 -15.31 -2.97 -3.41
CA CYS A 72 -16.04 -2.10 -4.33
C CYS A 72 -16.28 -2.79 -5.69
N ALA A 73 -15.25 -3.44 -6.25
CA ALA A 73 -15.35 -4.18 -7.50
C ALA A 73 -16.30 -5.39 -7.39
N CYS A 74 -16.35 -6.04 -6.22
CA CYS A 74 -17.30 -7.12 -5.96
C CYS A 74 -18.75 -6.62 -5.85
N MET A 75 -18.99 -5.51 -5.14
CA MET A 75 -20.35 -4.97 -4.93
C MET A 75 -20.86 -4.19 -6.15
N HIS A 76 -19.96 -3.57 -6.89
CA HIS A 76 -20.25 -2.68 -8.01
C HIS A 76 -19.35 -3.06 -9.19
N SER A 77 -19.73 -4.13 -9.89
CA SER A 77 -18.95 -4.70 -11.01
C SER A 77 -18.77 -3.76 -12.21
N ALA A 78 -19.55 -2.68 -12.30
CA ALA A 78 -19.39 -1.64 -13.32
C ALA A 78 -18.38 -0.55 -12.92
N THR A 79 -17.88 -0.55 -11.67
CA THR A 79 -16.92 0.44 -11.19
C THR A 79 -15.54 0.18 -11.79
N THR A 80 -14.88 1.25 -12.21
CA THR A 80 -13.50 1.19 -12.73
C THR A 80 -12.51 1.63 -11.67
N VAL A 81 -11.26 1.17 -11.79
CA VAL A 81 -10.15 1.62 -10.92
C VAL A 81 -10.04 3.16 -10.94
N ALA A 82 -10.19 3.77 -12.12
CA ALA A 82 -10.13 5.23 -12.27
C ALA A 82 -11.23 5.94 -11.47
N HIS A 83 -12.46 5.41 -11.46
CA HIS A 83 -13.56 5.96 -10.68
C HIS A 83 -13.27 5.83 -9.17
N PHE A 84 -12.84 4.66 -8.72
CA PHE A 84 -12.49 4.42 -7.31
C PHE A 84 -11.35 5.34 -6.84
N SER A 85 -10.26 5.44 -7.61
CA SER A 85 -9.13 6.32 -7.29
C SER A 85 -9.52 7.79 -7.24
N ALA A 86 -10.40 8.25 -8.14
CA ALA A 86 -10.91 9.62 -8.13
C ALA A 86 -11.76 9.88 -6.88
N TRP A 87 -12.61 8.92 -6.50
CA TRP A 87 -13.44 9.01 -5.29
C TRP A 87 -12.60 9.06 -4.01
N GLU A 88 -11.61 8.18 -3.87
CA GLU A 88 -10.68 8.19 -2.73
C GLU A 88 -9.87 9.50 -2.67
N SER A 89 -9.39 9.99 -3.81
CA SER A 89 -8.64 11.25 -3.89
C SER A 89 -9.51 12.46 -3.50
N TYR A 90 -10.80 12.45 -3.87
CA TYR A 90 -11.75 13.50 -3.52
C TYR A 90 -11.94 13.61 -2.00
N HIS A 91 -12.12 12.47 -1.33
CA HIS A 91 -12.30 12.41 0.13
C HIS A 91 -11.02 12.75 0.87
N HIS A 92 -9.87 12.23 0.41
CA HIS A 92 -8.59 12.47 1.04
C HIS A 92 -8.19 13.95 1.02
N ASN A 93 -8.42 14.62 -0.13
CA ASN A 93 -8.07 16.03 -0.30
C ASN A 93 -9.09 17.00 0.30
N ASP A 94 -10.15 16.50 0.95
CA ASP A 94 -11.26 17.29 1.47
C ASP A 94 -11.79 18.29 0.42
N MET A 95 -11.98 17.79 -0.81
CA MET A 95 -12.39 18.62 -1.93
C MET A 95 -13.76 19.23 -1.70
N GLU A 96 -14.60 18.60 -0.88
CA GLU A 96 -15.91 19.14 -0.48
C GLU A 96 -15.74 20.45 0.30
N ALA A 97 -14.92 20.47 1.37
CA ALA A 97 -14.66 21.69 2.13
C ALA A 97 -13.94 22.76 1.28
N PHE A 98 -13.05 22.35 0.38
CA PHE A 98 -12.39 23.28 -0.55
C PHE A 98 -13.39 23.95 -1.50
N LEU A 99 -14.29 23.17 -2.11
CA LEU A 99 -15.31 23.70 -3.02
C LEU A 99 -16.28 24.61 -2.27
N ASP A 100 -16.72 24.22 -1.07
CA ASP A 100 -17.55 25.07 -0.21
C ASP A 100 -16.85 26.39 0.16
N ALA A 101 -15.56 26.36 0.46
CA ALA A 101 -14.82 27.58 0.81
C ALA A 101 -14.48 28.50 -0.38
N LYS A 102 -14.59 28.00 -1.62
CA LYS A 102 -14.14 28.73 -2.83
C LYS A 102 -15.23 29.04 -3.83
N LEU A 103 -16.31 28.26 -3.86
CA LEU A 103 -17.38 28.35 -4.85
C LEU A 103 -18.75 28.64 -4.23
N ASN A 104 -18.88 28.52 -2.91
CA ASN A 104 -20.01 29.01 -2.12
C ASN A 104 -19.62 30.28 -1.34
#